data_AF-A0A8J3LEG0-F1
#
_entry.id   AF-A0A8J3LEG0-F1
#
_cell.length_a   1.000
_cell.length_b   1.000
_cell.length_c   1.000
_cell.angle_alpha   90.00
_cell.angle_beta   90.00
_cell.angle_gamma   90.00
#
_symmetry.space_group_name_H-M   'P 1'
#
loop_
_entity.id
_entity.type
_entity.pdbx_description
1 polymer ?
#
loop_
_entity_poly.entity_id
_entity_poly.type
_entity_poly.pdbx_seq_one_letter_code
_entity_poly.pdbx_strand_id
1 'polypeptide(L)' 'MHEPTTRTGSIGAGASGRAAYPRVSPCRHCSRPVLRDNDGRWIHADLSYVCRDLWGGLAETTAEPAAAPRV' A
#
# COMPACT_ATOMS: atom_id res chain seq x y z
N MET A 1 43.99 -5.36 20.66
CA MET A 1 42.86 -6.26 20.30
C MET A 1 41.61 -5.41 20.27
N HIS A 2 41.10 -5.09 19.08
CA HIS A 2 39.85 -4.34 18.92
C HIS A 2 38.75 -5.33 18.60
N GLU A 3 37.78 -5.47 19.50
CA GLU A 3 36.61 -6.31 19.31
C GLU A 3 35.56 -5.56 18.46
N PRO A 4 35.04 -6.13 17.37
CA PRO A 4 33.91 -5.54 16.67
C PRO A 4 32.64 -5.83 17.46
N THR A 5 32.11 -4.82 18.16
CA THR A 5 30.80 -4.94 18.82
C THR A 5 29.73 -5.13 17.74
N THR A 6 29.11 -6.30 17.75
CA THR A 6 28.07 -6.67 16.79
C THR A 6 26.80 -5.92 17.16
N ARG A 7 26.42 -4.89 16.40
CA ARG A 7 25.07 -4.30 16.52
C ARG A 7 24.06 -5.29 15.95
N THR A 8 23.46 -6.06 16.84
CA THR A 8 22.19 -6.76 16.60
C THR A 8 21.13 -5.70 16.32
N GLY A 9 20.91 -5.39 15.03
CA GLY A 9 19.78 -4.60 14.59
C GLY A 9 18.50 -5.39 14.85
N SER A 10 17.67 -4.87 15.75
CA SER A 10 16.31 -5.35 15.93
C SER A 10 15.52 -5.11 14.64
N ILE A 11 15.31 -6.17 13.85
CA ILE A 11 14.24 -6.17 12.85
C ILE A 11 12.92 -6.06 13.63
N GLY A 12 12.28 -4.90 13.54
CA GLY A 12 10.97 -4.69 14.14
C GLY A 12 10.03 -5.82 13.71
N ALA A 13 9.41 -6.46 14.70
CA ALA A 13 8.41 -7.48 14.48
C ALA A 13 7.18 -6.83 13.82
N GLY A 14 7.18 -6.79 12.48
CA GLY A 14 6.01 -6.47 11.69
C GLY A 14 4.94 -7.53 11.95
N ALA A 15 3.76 -7.09 12.36
CA ALA A 15 2.61 -7.88 12.76
C ALA A 15 2.43 -9.15 11.90
N SER A 16 2.83 -10.31 12.44
CA SER A 16 2.54 -11.63 11.89
C SER A 16 1.11 -12.05 12.23
N GLY A 17 0.15 -11.29 11.72
CA GLY A 17 -1.23 -11.74 11.59
C GLY A 17 -1.45 -12.18 10.16
N ARG A 18 -0.98 -13.39 9.79
CA ARG A 18 -1.28 -14.12 8.54
C ARG A 18 -1.55 -13.16 7.38
N ALA A 19 -0.51 -12.53 6.83
CA ALA A 19 -0.63 -11.55 5.76
C ALA A 19 -1.56 -12.11 4.67
N ALA A 20 -2.82 -11.70 4.71
CA ALA A 20 -3.78 -12.07 3.69
C ALA A 20 -3.19 -11.49 2.41
N TYR A 21 -2.98 -12.33 1.39
CA TYR A 21 -2.60 -11.91 0.04
C TYR A 21 -3.17 -10.52 -0.28
N PRO A 22 -2.39 -9.64 -0.94
CA PRO A 22 -2.73 -8.22 -1.06
C PRO A 22 -4.20 -8.10 -1.46
N ARG A 23 -5.01 -7.51 -0.58
CA ARG A 23 -6.42 -7.30 -0.82
C ARG A 23 -6.52 -6.22 -1.88
N VAL A 24 -6.67 -6.66 -3.13
CA VAL A 24 -6.86 -5.76 -4.27
C VAL A 24 -8.32 -5.32 -4.31
N SER A 25 -8.53 -4.02 -4.42
CA SER A 25 -9.85 -3.40 -4.62
C SER A 25 -9.80 -2.48 -5.84
N PRO A 26 -10.92 -2.22 -6.52
CA PRO A 26 -10.96 -1.17 -7.53
C PRO A 26 -10.89 0.20 -6.86
N CYS A 27 -10.17 1.14 -7.46
CA CYS A 27 -10.19 2.53 -7.01
C CYS A 27 -11.55 3.17 -7.27
N ARG A 28 -12.10 3.90 -6.29
CA ARG A 28 -13.38 4.62 -6.46
C ARG A 28 -13.33 5.74 -7.51
N HIS A 29 -12.13 6.26 -7.81
CA HIS A 29 -11.95 7.44 -8.67
C HIS A 29 -11.71 7.05 -10.13
N CYS A 30 -10.84 6.06 -10.36
CA CYS A 30 -10.36 5.70 -11.70
C CYS A 30 -10.59 4.22 -12.06
N SER A 31 -11.23 3.42 -11.19
CA SER A 31 -11.46 1.97 -11.32
C SER A 31 -10.21 1.08 -11.40
N ARG A 32 -9.01 1.65 -11.50
CA ARG A 32 -7.73 0.92 -11.51
C ARG A 32 -7.52 0.17 -10.18
N PRO A 33 -6.81 -0.97 -10.20
CA PRO A 33 -6.57 -1.76 -9.00
C PRO A 33 -5.70 -1.00 -7.97
N VAL A 34 -6.11 -1.05 -6.71
CA VAL A 34 -5.37 -0.54 -5.55
C VAL A 34 -5.11 -1.65 -4.53
N LEU A 35 -3.98 -1.58 -3.84
CA LEU A 35 -3.54 -2.51 -2.80
C LEU A 35 -2.96 -1.76 -1.61
N ARG A 36 -2.73 -2.50 -0.51
CA ARG A 36 -2.03 -1.98 0.67
C ARG A 36 -0.53 -2.05 0.48
N ASP A 37 0.16 -0.93 0.63
CA ASP A 37 1.62 -0.92 0.72
C ASP A 37 2.11 -1.49 2.06
N ASN A 38 3.44 -1.46 2.27
CA ASN A 38 4.07 -1.96 3.49
C ASN A 38 3.68 -1.17 4.74
N ASP A 39 3.26 0.08 4.60
CA ASP A 39 2.80 0.97 5.67
C ASP A 39 1.28 0.91 5.88
N GLY A 40 0.58 0.07 5.11
CA GLY A 40 -0.88 -0.05 5.15
C GLY A 40 -1.62 1.10 4.45
N ARG A 41 -0.94 1.96 3.69
CA ARG A 41 -1.59 2.99 2.85
C ARG A 41 -2.09 2.36 1.55
N TRP A 42 -3.10 2.98 0.95
CA TRP A 42 -3.58 2.57 -0.36
C TRP A 42 -2.64 3.11 -1.45
N ILE A 43 -2.29 2.25 -2.39
CA ILE A 43 -1.46 2.58 -3.56
C ILE A 43 -2.04 1.86 -4.78
N HIS A 44 -1.94 2.46 -5.96
CA HIS A 44 -2.27 1.75 -7.19
C HIS A 44 -1.29 0.60 -7.44
N ALA A 45 -1.73 -0.41 -8.19
CA ALA A 45 -0.88 -1.55 -8.54
C ALA A 45 0.33 -1.19 -9.41
N ASP A 46 0.33 0.00 -10.03
CA ASP A 46 1.47 0.57 -10.76
C ASP A 46 2.39 1.41 -9.86
N LEU A 47 2.22 1.32 -8.54
CA LEU A 47 3.01 2.00 -7.51
C LEU A 47 2.85 3.53 -7.49
N SER A 48 1.69 4.05 -7.95
CA SER A 48 1.33 5.46 -7.82
C SER A 48 0.35 5.73 -6.68
N TYR A 49 0.61 6.75 -5.86
CA TYR A 49 -0.37 7.26 -4.89
C TYR A 49 -1.39 8.20 -5.51
N VAL A 50 -1.04 8.85 -6.62
CA VAL A 50 -1.90 9.83 -7.30
C VAL A 50 -2.88 9.09 -8.20
N CYS A 51 -4.16 9.44 -8.12
CA CYS A 51 -5.16 8.95 -9.06
C CYS A 51 -5.00 9.61 -10.42
N ARG A 52 -4.98 8.79 -11.48
CA ARG A 52 -4.90 9.24 -12.87
C ARG A 52 -6.04 8.64 -13.67
N ASP A 53 -6.65 9.46 -14.51
CA ASP A 53 -7.59 9.04 -15.55
C ASP A 53 -6.88 8.99 -16.91
N LEU A 54 -7.65 8.88 -18.00
CA LEU A 54 -7.13 8.85 -19.37
C LEU A 54 -6.61 10.21 -19.86
N TRP A 55 -6.92 11.30 -19.16
CA TRP A 55 -6.57 12.68 -19.53
C TRP A 55 -5.48 13.29 -18.63
N GLY A 56 -5.14 12.66 -17.50
CA GLY A 56 -4.07 13.12 -16.61
C GLY A 56 -4.31 12.71 -15.16
N GLY A 57 -3.84 13.54 -14.22
CA GLY A 57 -4.14 13.38 -12.80
C GLY A 57 -5.55 13.87 -12.48
N LEU A 58 -6.32 13.05 -11.77
CA LEU A 58 -7.57 13.50 -11.16
C LEU A 58 -7.21 14.41 -9.98
N ALA A 59 -7.39 15.73 -10.16
CA ALA A 59 -6.89 16.75 -9.25
C ALA A 59 -7.18 16.40 -7.78
N GLU A 60 -6.11 16.33 -6.98
CA GLU A 60 -6.12 16.11 -5.53
C GLU A 60 -6.69 14.76 -5.04
N THR A 61 -6.99 13.83 -5.95
CA THR A 61 -7.43 12.49 -5.56
C THR A 61 -6.25 11.52 -5.44
N THR A 62 -6.30 10.68 -4.40
CA THR A 62 -5.29 9.64 -4.14
C THR A 62 -5.91 8.26 -4.26
N ALA A 63 -5.07 7.24 -4.33
CA ALA A 63 -5.50 5.84 -4.39
C ALA A 63 -6.45 5.54 -3.22
N GLU A 64 -7.71 5.25 -3.52
CA GLU A 64 -8.71 4.96 -2.50
C GLU A 64 -9.66 3.86 -2.98
N PRO A 65 -9.88 2.79 -2.19
CA PRO A 65 -10.72 1.67 -2.59
C PRO A 65 -12.18 2.12 -2.68
N ALA A 66 -12.92 1.47 -3.57
CA ALA A 66 -14.37 1.45 -3.50
C ALA A 66 -14.81 0.80 -2.18
N ALA A 67 -15.92 1.27 -1.62
CA ALA A 67 -16.53 0.65 -0.45
C ALA A 67 -16.87 -0.82 -0.77
N ALA A 68 -16.53 -1.73 0.14
CA ALA A 68 -16.99 -3.11 0.02
C ALA A 68 -18.54 -3.12 0.05
N PRO A 69 -19.20 -3.96 -0.77
CA PRO A 69 -20.63 -4.15 -0.66
C PRO A 69 -20.97 -4.55 0.78
N ARG A 70 -21.94 -3.87 1.40
CA ARG A 70 -22.53 -4.34 2.66
C ARG A 70 -23.43 -5.52 2.31
N VAL A 71 -23.01 -6.73 2.70
CA VAL A 71 -23.83 -7.95 2.62
C VAL A 71 -24.68 -8.11 3.87
#